data_AF-A0A3B8NGC0-F1
#
_entry.id   AF-A0A3B8NGC0-F1
#
_cell.length_a   1.000
_cell.length_b   1.000
_cell.length_c   1.000
_cell.angle_alpha   90.00
_cell.angle_beta   90.00
_cell.angle_gamma   90.00
#
_symmetry.space_group_name_H-M   'P 1'
#
loop_
_entity.id
_entity.type
_entity.pdbx_description
1 polymer ?
#
loop_
_entity_poly.entity_id
_entity_poly.type
_entity_poly.pdbx_seq_one_letter_code
_entity_poly.pdbx_strand_id
1 'polypeptide(L)'
;MKSSFSIARGSSSLCRDLGFSLVEVMVASAIAASVLTGAALAFNAIGTNQRKVSTIVSIEIGESAANSHYDISGSTVNTYKAPSYGRAARADRLRSRFWDDVSHASAVFCLARDGLNTFRPVYIPLEDGVDARSLDSPESFRLHLSKMMSQSSSVYKSWRGSSSFNNGTVFIMQPSGFDDFLAVRAIYDIDIQSTTKPLGTYASVKRYSWNVLTDYYDVFYPDDGKGVPFQPLFVFHEKRTRLIHKEGTIDHFKTASDMPFYFIWWPDPASQNLGILNALTAPSMDQISGFEVPNPLPAYADMGGRTNYFFTVPLYPSM
;
A
#
# COMPACT_ATOMS: atom_id res chain seq x y z
N MET A 1 77.78 -20.55 -56.15
CA MET A 1 76.99 -19.39 -56.61
C MET A 1 75.51 -19.71 -56.47
N LYS A 2 74.69 -18.69 -56.14
CA LYS A 2 73.21 -18.62 -56.05
C LYS A 2 72.52 -19.42 -57.19
N SER A 3 71.30 -19.97 -57.13
CA SER A 3 70.06 -19.49 -56.50
C SER A 3 68.94 -20.58 -56.49
N SER A 4 68.11 -20.55 -55.45
CA SER A 4 66.64 -20.80 -55.39
C SER A 4 65.93 -21.80 -56.31
N PHE A 5 65.11 -22.68 -55.71
CA PHE A 5 63.65 -22.72 -55.93
C PHE A 5 62.92 -23.32 -54.71
N SER A 6 61.76 -22.76 -54.39
CA SER A 6 60.93 -22.99 -53.22
C SER A 6 59.67 -23.83 -53.54
N ILE A 7 59.00 -24.29 -52.46
CA ILE A 7 57.59 -24.79 -52.38
C ILE A 7 57.47 -26.30 -52.73
N ALA A 8 56.94 -27.19 -51.88
CA ALA A 8 55.67 -27.11 -51.16
C ALA A 8 55.67 -27.76 -49.76
N ARG A 9 55.12 -27.04 -48.77
CA ARG A 9 54.55 -27.62 -47.55
C ARG A 9 53.21 -28.26 -47.92
N GLY A 10 53.20 -29.58 -48.08
CA GLY A 10 51.98 -30.39 -48.02
C GLY A 10 51.70 -30.81 -46.59
N SER A 11 51.12 -29.93 -45.77
CA SER A 11 50.46 -30.32 -44.53
C SER A 11 48.98 -30.48 -44.84
N SER A 12 48.62 -31.66 -45.35
CA SER A 12 47.23 -32.07 -45.49
C SER A 12 46.59 -32.26 -44.11
N SER A 13 45.63 -31.40 -43.82
CA SER A 13 44.34 -31.71 -43.18
C SER A 13 44.32 -32.63 -41.95
N LEU A 14 44.11 -32.04 -40.78
CA LEU A 14 43.27 -32.63 -39.74
C LEU A 14 42.28 -31.57 -39.26
N CYS A 15 41.20 -31.38 -40.02
CA CYS A 15 39.94 -30.95 -39.43
C CYS A 15 39.39 -32.20 -38.74
N ARG A 16 39.48 -32.26 -37.42
CA ARG A 16 38.90 -33.36 -36.64
C ARG A 16 37.39 -33.14 -36.55
N ASP A 17 36.64 -33.84 -37.40
CA ASP A 17 35.23 -34.12 -37.11
C ASP A 17 35.18 -35.13 -35.94
N LEU A 18 35.15 -34.62 -34.71
CA LEU A 18 34.94 -35.42 -33.51
C LEU A 18 33.44 -35.66 -33.33
N GLY A 19 32.96 -36.80 -33.84
CA GLY A 19 31.66 -37.33 -33.44
C GLY A 19 31.71 -37.85 -32.00
N PHE A 20 30.63 -37.67 -31.24
CA PHE A 20 30.51 -38.20 -29.88
C PHE A 20 30.48 -39.73 -29.89
N SER A 21 31.17 -40.36 -28.94
CA SER A 21 31.10 -41.80 -28.77
C SER A 21 29.72 -42.21 -28.25
N LEU A 22 29.28 -43.43 -28.59
CA LEU A 22 28.00 -43.98 -28.12
C LEU A 22 27.90 -43.99 -26.59
N VAL A 23 29.02 -44.21 -25.90
CA VAL A 23 29.10 -44.19 -24.43
C VAL A 23 28.87 -42.78 -23.88
N GLU A 24 29.45 -41.74 -24.49
CA GLU A 24 29.24 -40.35 -24.07
C GLU A 24 27.78 -39.92 -24.23
N VAL A 25 27.14 -40.28 -25.34
CA VAL A 25 25.71 -39.98 -25.56
C VAL A 25 24.84 -40.73 -24.55
N MET A 26 25.17 -42.00 -24.26
CA MET A 26 24.40 -42.82 -23.31
C MET A 26 24.52 -42.26 -21.88
N VAL A 27 25.73 -41.90 -21.44
CA VAL A 27 25.96 -41.28 -20.12
C VAL A 27 25.29 -39.91 -20.04
N ALA A 28 25.41 -39.08 -21.06
CA ALA A 28 24.76 -37.76 -21.10
C ALA A 28 23.23 -37.89 -21.01
N SER A 29 22.63 -38.85 -21.73
CA SER A 29 21.18 -39.09 -21.70
C SER A 29 20.71 -39.60 -20.32
N ALA A 30 21.48 -40.46 -19.67
CA ALA A 30 21.17 -40.99 -18.34
C ALA A 30 21.22 -39.89 -17.27
N ILE A 31 22.24 -39.03 -17.32
CA ILE A 31 22.36 -37.87 -16.42
C ILE A 31 21.21 -36.90 -16.66
N ALA A 32 20.90 -36.57 -17.92
CA ALA A 32 19.80 -35.68 -18.27
C ALA A 32 18.44 -36.21 -17.78
N ALA A 33 18.16 -37.51 -17.97
CA ALA A 33 16.94 -38.14 -17.49
C ALA A 33 16.83 -38.09 -15.95
N SER A 34 17.93 -38.30 -15.25
CA SER A 34 17.98 -38.25 -13.78
C SER A 34 17.68 -36.85 -13.26
N VAL A 35 18.29 -35.82 -13.87
CA VAL A 35 18.09 -34.41 -13.49
C VAL A 35 16.68 -33.95 -13.79
N LEU A 36 16.14 -34.27 -14.98
CA LEU A 36 14.77 -33.90 -15.36
C LEU A 36 13.73 -34.58 -14.46
N THR A 37 13.94 -35.85 -14.12
CA THR A 37 13.05 -36.59 -13.21
C THR A 37 13.10 -36.02 -11.79
N GLY A 38 14.30 -35.71 -11.29
CA GLY A 38 14.48 -35.07 -9.99
C GLY A 38 13.81 -33.70 -9.90
N ALA A 39 13.97 -32.87 -10.94
CA ALA A 39 13.31 -31.56 -11.03
C ALA A 39 11.78 -31.70 -11.08
N ALA A 40 11.25 -32.61 -11.89
CA ALA A 40 9.81 -32.84 -11.99
C ALA A 40 9.20 -33.32 -10.65
N LEU A 41 9.88 -34.22 -9.94
CA LEU A 41 9.46 -34.68 -8.61
C LEU A 41 9.52 -33.55 -7.57
N ALA A 42 10.55 -32.72 -7.60
CA ALA A 42 10.65 -31.55 -6.72
C ALA A 42 9.53 -30.54 -6.99
N PHE A 43 9.24 -30.22 -8.26
CA PHE A 43 8.12 -29.35 -8.64
C PHE A 43 6.76 -29.93 -8.21
N ASN A 44 6.56 -31.23 -8.39
CA ASN A 44 5.33 -31.89 -7.96
C ASN A 44 5.20 -31.91 -6.43
N ALA A 45 6.29 -32.21 -5.70
CA ALA A 45 6.32 -32.15 -4.24
C ALA A 45 6.02 -30.73 -3.71
N ILE A 46 6.54 -29.69 -4.37
CA ILE A 46 6.24 -28.29 -4.04
C ILE A 46 4.76 -27.97 -4.35
N GLY A 47 4.25 -28.38 -5.52
CA GLY A 47 2.86 -28.11 -5.92
C GLY A 47 1.81 -28.87 -5.10
N THR A 48 2.13 -30.08 -4.63
CA THR A 48 1.24 -30.92 -3.82
C THR A 48 1.29 -30.59 -2.32
N ASN A 49 2.44 -30.13 -1.82
CA ASN A 49 2.57 -29.68 -0.42
C ASN A 49 2.25 -28.18 -0.24
N GLN A 50 1.90 -27.46 -1.31
CA GLN A 50 1.25 -26.17 -1.14
C GLN A 50 -0.06 -26.38 -0.37
N ARG A 51 -0.13 -25.85 0.85
CA ARG A 51 -1.36 -25.86 1.65
C ARG A 51 -2.48 -25.28 0.78
N LYS A 52 -3.43 -26.11 0.34
CA LYS A 52 -4.70 -25.66 -0.22
C LYS A 52 -5.57 -25.11 0.93
N VAL A 53 -5.15 -23.98 1.48
CA VAL A 53 -6.04 -23.14 2.28
C VAL A 53 -7.10 -22.64 1.29
N SER A 54 -8.39 -22.78 1.61
CA SER A 54 -9.43 -22.07 0.84
C SER A 54 -9.02 -20.60 0.77
N THR A 55 -8.57 -20.18 -0.41
CA THR A 55 -8.02 -18.84 -0.60
C THR A 55 -9.10 -17.80 -0.54
N ILE A 56 -10.34 -18.18 -0.84
CA ILE A 56 -11.53 -17.33 -0.78
C ILE A 56 -12.34 -17.70 0.46
N VAL A 57 -12.76 -16.69 1.20
CA VAL A 57 -13.57 -16.78 2.42
C VAL A 57 -14.72 -15.78 2.28
N SER A 58 -15.93 -16.23 2.61
CA SER A 58 -17.08 -15.35 2.76
C SER A 58 -17.02 -14.69 4.13
N ILE A 59 -16.97 -13.37 4.16
CA ILE A 59 -16.91 -12.57 5.38
C ILE A 59 -18.17 -11.72 5.52
N GLU A 60 -18.64 -11.52 6.75
CA GLU A 60 -19.75 -10.62 7.05
C GLU A 60 -19.20 -9.23 7.42
N ILE A 61 -19.37 -8.26 6.52
CA ILE A 61 -18.95 -6.85 6.70
C ILE A 61 -20.13 -5.93 7.04
N GLY A 62 -21.36 -6.45 6.96
CA GLY A 62 -22.59 -5.68 7.21
C GLY A 62 -23.12 -4.98 5.96
N GLU A 63 -24.44 -4.77 5.94
CA GLU A 63 -25.17 -4.29 4.75
C GLU A 63 -24.74 -2.88 4.32
N SER A 64 -24.57 -1.96 5.28
CA SER A 64 -24.15 -0.59 4.97
C SER A 64 -22.76 -0.54 4.32
N ALA A 65 -21.83 -1.40 4.77
CA ALA A 65 -20.48 -1.45 4.23
C ALA A 65 -20.50 -2.08 2.82
N ALA A 66 -21.19 -3.20 2.64
CA ALA A 66 -21.29 -3.86 1.34
C ALA A 66 -21.96 -2.97 0.28
N ASN A 67 -23.03 -2.26 0.64
CA ASN A 67 -23.69 -1.30 -0.24
C ASN A 67 -22.76 -0.12 -0.56
N SER A 68 -22.21 0.56 0.47
CA SER A 68 -21.33 1.71 0.26
C SER A 68 -20.06 1.38 -0.54
N HIS A 69 -19.54 0.16 -0.40
CA HIS A 69 -18.26 -0.25 -1.01
C HIS A 69 -18.42 -0.86 -2.39
N TYR A 70 -19.48 -1.63 -2.62
CA TYR A 70 -19.62 -2.49 -3.79
C TYR A 70 -20.97 -2.39 -4.48
N ASP A 71 -21.90 -1.57 -3.97
CA ASP A 71 -23.28 -1.45 -4.44
C ASP A 71 -24.01 -2.82 -4.45
N ILE A 72 -23.71 -3.65 -3.44
CA ILE A 72 -24.30 -4.99 -3.27
C ILE A 72 -25.38 -4.95 -2.20
N SER A 73 -26.55 -5.50 -2.53
CA SER A 73 -27.62 -5.77 -1.56
C SER A 73 -27.31 -7.06 -0.78
N GLY A 74 -26.55 -6.95 0.31
CA GLY A 74 -26.24 -8.06 1.20
C GLY A 74 -25.23 -7.66 2.28
N SER A 75 -24.97 -8.53 3.25
CA SER A 75 -24.01 -8.27 4.34
C SER A 75 -22.67 -8.98 4.16
N THR A 76 -22.54 -9.81 3.12
CA THR A 76 -21.40 -10.71 2.92
C THR A 76 -20.62 -10.41 1.66
N VAL A 77 -19.30 -10.57 1.73
CA VAL A 77 -18.37 -10.41 0.60
C VAL A 77 -17.43 -11.60 0.55
N ASN A 78 -17.22 -12.13 -0.65
CA ASN A 78 -16.20 -13.15 -0.91
C ASN A 78 -14.85 -12.48 -1.13
N THR A 79 -13.94 -12.65 -0.19
CA THR A 79 -12.60 -12.05 -0.26
C THR A 79 -11.51 -13.09 -0.09
N TYR A 80 -10.26 -12.70 -0.34
CA TYR A 80 -9.14 -13.61 -0.20
C TYR A 80 -8.59 -13.58 1.21
N LYS A 81 -8.33 -14.75 1.78
CA LYS A 81 -7.63 -14.89 3.06
C LYS A 81 -6.15 -14.56 2.88
N ALA A 82 -5.61 -13.74 3.76
CA ALA A 82 -4.19 -13.43 3.84
C ALA A 82 -3.40 -14.63 4.39
N PRO A 83 -2.15 -14.86 3.93
CA PRO A 83 -1.47 -14.16 2.85
C PRO A 83 -1.97 -14.60 1.46
N SER A 84 -2.05 -13.67 0.50
CA SER A 84 -2.53 -13.91 -0.85
C SER A 84 -1.70 -13.16 -1.91
N TYR A 85 -0.81 -13.88 -2.59
CA TYR A 85 0.01 -13.33 -3.68
C TYR A 85 -0.81 -12.86 -4.90
N GLY A 86 -1.95 -13.49 -5.17
CA GLY A 86 -2.87 -13.03 -6.21
C GLY A 86 -3.47 -11.66 -5.89
N ARG A 87 -3.71 -11.37 -4.61
CA ARG A 87 -4.13 -10.02 -4.18
C ARG A 87 -2.97 -9.05 -4.09
N ALA A 88 -1.76 -9.50 -3.77
CA ALA A 88 -0.56 -8.67 -3.86
C ALA A 88 -0.36 -8.12 -5.28
N ALA A 89 -0.56 -8.93 -6.32
CA ALA A 89 -0.50 -8.44 -7.71
C ALA A 89 -1.56 -7.35 -8.02
N ARG A 90 -2.76 -7.44 -7.44
CA ARG A 90 -3.77 -6.37 -7.56
C ARG A 90 -3.39 -5.13 -6.76
N ALA A 91 -2.82 -5.30 -5.56
CA ALA A 91 -2.31 -4.20 -4.75
C ALA A 91 -1.15 -3.47 -5.45
N ASP A 92 -0.25 -4.20 -6.13
CA ASP A 92 0.81 -3.61 -6.95
C ASP A 92 0.27 -2.80 -8.12
N ARG A 93 -0.76 -3.31 -8.82
CA ARG A 93 -1.43 -2.55 -9.88
C ARG A 93 -2.06 -1.27 -9.32
N LEU A 94 -2.72 -1.34 -8.17
CA LEU A 94 -3.31 -0.18 -7.51
C LEU A 94 -2.24 0.83 -7.07
N ARG A 95 -1.12 0.35 -6.54
CA ARG A 95 0.06 1.14 -6.18
C ARG A 95 0.63 1.87 -7.40
N SER A 96 0.78 1.19 -8.54
CA SER A 96 1.25 1.83 -9.77
C SER A 96 0.32 2.95 -10.21
N ARG A 97 -1.01 2.74 -10.13
CA ARG A 97 -1.99 3.80 -10.43
C ARG A 97 -1.95 4.95 -9.43
N PHE A 98 -1.72 4.65 -8.16
CA PHE A 98 -1.55 5.69 -7.13
C PHE A 98 -0.36 6.59 -7.43
N TRP A 99 0.79 6.03 -7.79
CA TRP A 99 1.94 6.83 -8.18
C TRP A 99 1.74 7.61 -9.48
N ASP A 100 0.98 7.06 -10.43
CA ASP A 100 0.58 7.80 -11.64
C ASP A 100 -0.39 8.95 -11.32
N ASP A 101 -1.31 8.77 -10.38
CA ASP A 101 -2.20 9.85 -9.95
C ASP A 101 -1.44 10.92 -9.17
N VAL A 102 -0.53 10.52 -8.27
CA VAL A 102 0.32 11.43 -7.49
C VAL A 102 1.27 12.23 -8.38
N SER A 103 1.84 11.64 -9.44
CA SER A 103 2.75 12.36 -10.34
C SER A 103 2.06 13.47 -11.15
N HIS A 104 0.76 13.33 -11.37
CA HIS A 104 -0.08 14.34 -12.03
C HIS A 104 -0.91 15.17 -11.02
N ALA A 105 -0.66 15.02 -9.73
CA ALA A 105 -1.41 15.71 -8.69
C ALA A 105 -0.83 17.10 -8.41
N SER A 106 -1.72 18.08 -8.25
CA SER A 106 -1.33 19.39 -7.73
C SER A 106 -1.14 19.37 -6.22
N ALA A 107 -1.96 18.60 -5.50
CA ALA A 107 -1.88 18.43 -4.05
C ALA A 107 -2.44 17.07 -3.60
N VAL A 108 -2.02 16.61 -2.42
CA VAL A 108 -2.45 15.35 -1.81
C VAL A 108 -2.89 15.58 -0.36
N PHE A 109 -4.13 15.24 0.00
CA PHE A 109 -4.61 15.39 1.37
C PHE A 109 -5.07 14.06 1.96
N CYS A 110 -4.52 13.71 3.12
CA CYS A 110 -4.93 12.51 3.85
C CYS A 110 -5.91 12.89 4.97
N LEU A 111 -7.15 12.41 4.90
CA LEU A 111 -8.19 12.65 5.90
C LEU A 111 -8.51 11.36 6.65
N ALA A 112 -8.53 11.43 7.98
CA ALA A 112 -8.85 10.32 8.85
C ALA A 112 -10.36 10.17 9.06
N ARG A 113 -10.83 8.95 9.32
CA ARG A 113 -12.24 8.63 9.53
C ARG A 113 -12.44 7.40 10.43
N ASP A 114 -13.58 7.31 11.10
CA ASP A 114 -13.97 6.16 11.95
C ASP A 114 -14.94 5.20 11.25
N GLY A 115 -15.66 5.68 10.23
CA GLY A 115 -16.73 4.94 9.57
C GLY A 115 -16.60 4.96 8.05
N LEU A 116 -17.65 4.48 7.38
CA LEU A 116 -17.73 4.39 5.93
C LEU A 116 -17.63 5.78 5.28
N ASN A 117 -16.92 5.88 4.17
CA ASN A 117 -16.93 7.10 3.38
C ASN A 117 -18.22 7.17 2.54
N THR A 118 -19.07 8.15 2.82
CA THR A 118 -20.29 8.46 2.04
C THR A 118 -20.13 9.69 1.14
N PHE A 119 -18.94 10.29 1.13
CA PHE A 119 -18.69 11.58 0.52
C PHE A 119 -17.47 11.52 -0.42
N ARG A 120 -17.74 11.60 -1.72
CA ARG A 120 -16.72 11.47 -2.79
C ARG A 120 -16.94 12.53 -3.86
N PRO A 121 -16.64 13.81 -3.56
CA PRO A 121 -16.86 14.90 -4.49
C PRO A 121 -15.90 14.80 -5.68
N VAL A 122 -16.36 15.26 -6.84
CA VAL A 122 -15.52 15.42 -8.03
C VAL A 122 -14.97 16.85 -8.12
N TYR A 123 -15.78 17.82 -7.68
CA TYR A 123 -15.41 19.22 -7.60
C TYR A 123 -15.71 19.72 -6.18
N ILE A 124 -14.77 20.49 -5.63
CA ILE A 124 -14.90 21.17 -4.34
C ILE A 124 -14.90 22.66 -4.65
N PRO A 125 -15.98 23.40 -4.32
CA PRO A 125 -15.99 24.85 -4.47
C PRO A 125 -14.88 25.48 -3.64
N LEU A 126 -14.16 26.44 -4.20
CA LEU A 126 -13.19 27.25 -3.48
C LEU A 126 -13.91 28.42 -2.82
N GLU A 127 -13.43 28.85 -1.65
CA GLU A 127 -14.00 30.03 -1.00
C GLU A 127 -13.47 31.30 -1.68
N ASP A 128 -14.34 32.28 -1.88
CA ASP A 128 -13.97 33.57 -2.48
C ASP A 128 -12.74 34.19 -1.77
N GLY A 129 -11.70 34.46 -2.55
CA GLY A 129 -10.46 35.08 -2.05
C GLY A 129 -9.52 34.16 -1.28
N VAL A 130 -9.81 32.86 -1.16
CA VAL A 130 -8.89 31.86 -0.59
C VAL A 130 -7.99 31.30 -1.68
N ASP A 131 -6.68 31.42 -1.49
CA ASP A 131 -5.70 30.73 -2.35
C ASP A 131 -5.68 29.24 -2.00
N ALA A 132 -5.88 28.35 -2.98
CA ALA A 132 -5.80 26.91 -2.79
C ALA A 132 -4.47 26.46 -2.15
N ARG A 133 -3.38 27.20 -2.37
CA ARG A 133 -2.05 26.93 -1.79
C ARG A 133 -1.99 27.20 -0.27
N SER A 134 -2.95 27.94 0.28
CA SER A 134 -3.06 28.13 1.73
C SER A 134 -3.61 26.89 2.45
N LEU A 135 -4.09 25.88 1.72
CA LEU A 135 -4.49 24.59 2.27
C LEU A 135 -3.25 23.74 2.52
N ASP A 136 -2.46 24.10 3.53
CA ASP A 136 -1.12 23.56 3.78
C ASP A 136 -1.09 22.35 4.74
N SER A 137 -2.25 21.78 5.07
CA SER A 137 -2.37 20.64 5.99
C SER A 137 -3.67 19.84 5.83
N PRO A 138 -3.74 18.63 6.41
CA PRO A 138 -4.99 17.87 6.53
C PRO A 138 -6.11 18.66 7.21
N GLU A 139 -5.79 19.37 8.30
CA GLU A 139 -6.79 20.08 9.10
C GLU A 139 -7.34 21.31 8.37
N SER A 140 -6.48 22.09 7.73
CA SER A 140 -6.92 23.24 6.90
C SER A 140 -7.80 22.78 5.74
N PHE A 141 -7.43 21.69 5.07
CA PHE A 141 -8.23 21.11 3.99
C PHE A 141 -9.56 20.56 4.51
N ARG A 142 -9.57 19.86 5.65
CA ARG A 142 -10.79 19.36 6.31
C ARG A 142 -11.75 20.48 6.68
N LEU A 143 -11.24 21.57 7.26
CA LEU A 143 -12.04 22.74 7.64
C LEU A 143 -12.66 23.39 6.40
N HIS A 144 -11.86 23.61 5.36
CA HIS A 144 -12.34 24.13 4.07
C HIS A 144 -13.44 23.24 3.48
N LEU A 145 -13.21 21.93 3.42
CA LEU A 145 -14.17 20.95 2.91
C LEU A 145 -15.48 20.98 3.72
N SER A 146 -15.40 21.06 5.05
CA SER A 146 -16.58 21.14 5.92
C SER A 146 -17.38 22.43 5.75
N LYS A 147 -16.71 23.53 5.39
CA LYS A 147 -17.33 24.83 5.15
C LYS A 147 -18.05 24.86 3.81
N MET A 148 -17.41 24.40 2.74
CA MET A 148 -17.97 24.43 1.38
C MET A 148 -18.95 23.29 1.15
N MET A 149 -18.76 22.16 1.83
CA MET A 149 -19.57 20.95 1.68
C MET A 149 -19.84 20.33 3.05
N SER A 150 -20.91 20.78 3.71
CA SER A 150 -21.26 20.43 5.10
C SER A 150 -21.37 18.92 5.36
N GLN A 151 -21.73 18.11 4.36
CA GLN A 151 -21.80 16.65 4.42
C GLN A 151 -20.45 16.00 4.79
N SER A 152 -19.32 16.64 4.47
CA SER A 152 -18.00 16.11 4.79
C SER A 152 -17.68 16.13 6.30
N SER A 153 -18.34 17.00 7.06
CA SER A 153 -18.09 17.19 8.50
C SER A 153 -18.43 15.96 9.35
N SER A 154 -19.41 15.16 8.92
CA SER A 154 -19.77 13.90 9.59
C SER A 154 -18.83 12.75 9.25
N VAL A 155 -18.07 12.85 8.15
CA VAL A 155 -17.22 11.78 7.64
C VAL A 155 -15.79 11.89 8.16
N TYR A 156 -15.19 13.07 8.04
CA TYR A 156 -13.77 13.25 8.32
C TYR A 156 -13.49 13.82 9.70
N LYS A 157 -12.50 13.26 10.38
CA LYS A 157 -12.08 13.65 11.73
C LYS A 157 -10.82 14.49 11.70
N SER A 158 -10.71 15.36 12.69
CA SER A 158 -9.47 16.12 12.92
C SER A 158 -8.39 15.18 13.45
N TRP A 159 -7.18 15.32 12.93
CA TRP A 159 -6.00 14.58 13.37
C TRP A 159 -4.75 15.41 13.11
N ARG A 160 -3.69 15.20 13.89
CA ARG A 160 -2.41 15.89 13.73
C ARG A 160 -1.25 14.94 14.02
N GLY A 161 -0.17 15.06 13.25
CA GLY A 161 1.01 14.21 13.41
C GLY A 161 0.73 12.80 12.92
N SER A 162 0.11 11.96 13.74
CA SER A 162 -0.18 10.55 13.43
C SER A 162 -1.67 10.28 13.60
N SER A 163 -2.29 9.65 12.61
CA SER A 163 -3.70 9.28 12.66
C SER A 163 -3.91 8.04 13.55
N SER A 164 -4.66 8.21 14.65
CA SER A 164 -5.09 7.12 15.53
C SER A 164 -6.39 6.44 15.06
N PHE A 165 -6.85 6.76 13.86
CA PHE A 165 -8.11 6.28 13.29
C PHE A 165 -7.86 5.05 12.42
N ASN A 166 -8.82 4.11 12.42
CA ASN A 166 -8.72 2.85 11.68
C ASN A 166 -8.90 3.01 10.17
N ASN A 167 -9.61 4.06 9.76
CA ASN A 167 -9.96 4.26 8.36
C ASN A 167 -9.42 5.61 7.87
N GLY A 168 -9.21 5.68 6.55
CA GLY A 168 -8.60 6.84 5.93
C GLY A 168 -9.10 7.08 4.51
N THR A 169 -8.96 8.32 4.05
CA THR A 169 -9.23 8.72 2.68
C THR A 169 -8.11 9.64 2.19
N VAL A 170 -7.51 9.31 1.04
CA VAL A 170 -6.51 10.14 0.38
C VAL A 170 -7.16 10.84 -0.81
N PHE A 171 -7.16 12.16 -0.79
CA PHE A 171 -7.59 13.02 -1.88
C PHE A 171 -6.40 13.35 -2.77
N ILE A 172 -6.54 13.05 -4.06
CA ILE A 172 -5.59 13.46 -5.08
C ILE A 172 -6.23 14.60 -5.87
N MET A 173 -5.65 15.78 -5.75
CA MET A 173 -6.16 17.01 -6.36
C MET A 173 -5.52 17.25 -7.72
N GLN A 174 -6.27 17.90 -8.61
CA GLN A 174 -5.76 18.38 -9.89
C GLN A 174 -6.32 19.78 -10.18
N PRO A 175 -5.69 20.52 -11.11
CA PRO A 175 -6.26 21.76 -11.63
C PRO A 175 -7.65 21.50 -12.24
N SER A 176 -8.62 22.34 -11.91
CA SER A 176 -10.01 22.21 -12.38
C SER A 176 -10.27 22.87 -13.73
N GLY A 177 -9.44 23.85 -14.10
CA GLY A 177 -9.71 24.76 -15.22
C GLY A 177 -10.72 25.87 -14.92
N PHE A 178 -11.23 25.94 -13.68
CA PHE A 178 -12.17 26.96 -13.19
C PHE A 178 -11.60 27.64 -11.95
N ASP A 179 -11.69 28.96 -11.88
CA ASP A 179 -11.07 29.74 -10.79
C ASP A 179 -11.72 29.46 -9.42
N ASP A 180 -13.01 29.10 -9.41
CA ASP A 180 -13.80 28.91 -8.19
C ASP A 180 -13.90 27.44 -7.73
N PHE A 181 -13.14 26.52 -8.34
CA PHE A 181 -13.24 25.09 -8.03
C PHE A 181 -11.88 24.40 -7.93
N LEU A 182 -11.78 23.47 -6.99
CA LEU A 182 -10.74 22.45 -6.96
C LEU A 182 -11.29 21.16 -7.57
N ALA A 183 -10.56 20.56 -8.50
CA ALA A 183 -10.95 19.27 -9.06
C ALA A 183 -10.26 18.12 -8.31
N VAL A 184 -11.02 17.06 -8.06
CA VAL A 184 -10.53 15.83 -7.46
C VAL A 184 -10.27 14.84 -8.59
N ARG A 185 -9.00 14.48 -8.79
CA ARG A 185 -8.59 13.49 -9.80
C ARG A 185 -9.03 12.09 -9.39
N ALA A 186 -8.68 11.74 -8.15
CA ALA A 186 -8.95 10.44 -7.57
C ALA A 186 -9.07 10.53 -6.04
N ILE A 187 -9.86 9.62 -5.48
CA ILE A 187 -10.01 9.42 -4.04
C ILE A 187 -9.65 7.97 -3.73
N TYR A 188 -8.74 7.77 -2.77
CA TYR A 188 -8.39 6.44 -2.27
C TYR A 188 -8.97 6.24 -0.88
N ASP A 189 -9.93 5.33 -0.74
CA ASP A 189 -10.48 4.93 0.55
C ASP A 189 -9.73 3.71 1.08
N ILE A 190 -9.19 3.82 2.29
CA ILE A 190 -8.56 2.74 3.05
C ILE A 190 -9.50 2.37 4.19
N ASP A 191 -10.07 1.17 4.13
CA ASP A 191 -11.00 0.65 5.13
C ASP A 191 -10.39 -0.54 5.85
N ILE A 192 -10.42 -0.51 7.18
CA ILE A 192 -10.01 -1.57 8.08
C ILE A 192 -11.14 -1.80 9.08
N GLN A 193 -11.77 -2.96 8.96
CA GLN A 193 -12.96 -3.32 9.70
C GLN A 193 -12.75 -4.68 10.39
N SER A 194 -12.98 -4.73 11.70
CA SER A 194 -13.07 -6.00 12.41
C SER A 194 -14.36 -6.73 12.05
N THR A 195 -14.24 -8.02 11.80
CA THR A 195 -15.32 -8.93 11.43
C THR A 195 -15.41 -10.04 12.47
N THR A 196 -16.62 -10.48 12.80
CA THR A 196 -16.87 -11.55 13.78
C THR A 196 -17.20 -12.89 13.13
N LYS A 197 -17.51 -12.88 11.83
CA LYS A 197 -17.93 -14.06 11.06
C LYS A 197 -17.26 -14.08 9.67
N PRO A 198 -16.19 -14.87 9.49
CA PRO A 198 -15.31 -15.41 10.54
C PRO A 198 -14.57 -14.29 11.30
N LEU A 199 -14.07 -14.60 12.50
CA LEU A 199 -13.31 -13.65 13.31
C LEU A 199 -12.00 -13.23 12.59
N GLY A 200 -11.81 -11.92 12.42
CA GLY A 200 -10.66 -11.38 11.69
C GLY A 200 -10.79 -9.91 11.35
N THR A 201 -9.82 -9.39 10.63
CA THR A 201 -9.80 -8.03 10.12
C THR A 201 -9.96 -8.06 8.60
N TYR A 202 -11.00 -7.40 8.11
CA TYR A 202 -11.15 -7.11 6.71
C TYR A 202 -10.46 -5.78 6.39
N ALA A 203 -9.58 -5.79 5.40
CA ALA A 203 -8.95 -4.57 4.92
C ALA A 203 -9.18 -4.40 3.42
N SER A 204 -9.44 -3.17 2.99
CA SER A 204 -9.61 -2.85 1.58
C SER A 204 -9.01 -1.48 1.25
N VAL A 205 -8.47 -1.36 0.05
CA VAL A 205 -8.09 -0.08 -0.54
C VAL A 205 -8.80 0.06 -1.87
N LYS A 206 -9.53 1.15 -2.04
CA LYS A 206 -10.38 1.41 -3.20
C LYS A 206 -10.04 2.75 -3.80
N ARG A 207 -9.91 2.80 -5.13
CA ARG A 207 -9.73 4.02 -5.91
C ARG A 207 -11.03 4.38 -6.60
N TYR A 208 -11.46 5.61 -6.34
CA TYR A 208 -12.56 6.25 -7.04
C TYR A 208 -12.02 7.35 -7.94
N SER A 209 -12.51 7.43 -9.17
CA SER A 209 -12.26 8.55 -10.07
C SER A 209 -13.59 8.96 -10.66
N TRP A 210 -13.87 10.27 -10.70
CA TRP A 210 -15.19 10.79 -11.08
C TRP A 210 -16.35 10.15 -10.28
N ASN A 211 -16.12 9.87 -8.99
CA ASN A 211 -17.05 9.17 -8.09
C ASN A 211 -17.42 7.72 -8.53
N VAL A 212 -16.63 7.12 -9.41
CA VAL A 212 -16.81 5.72 -9.84
C VAL A 212 -15.66 4.88 -9.32
N LEU A 213 -15.97 3.70 -8.75
CA LEU A 213 -14.96 2.72 -8.33
C LEU A 213 -14.23 2.17 -9.57
N THR A 214 -12.94 2.49 -9.73
CA THR A 214 -12.17 2.05 -10.91
C THR A 214 -11.28 0.87 -10.61
N ASP A 215 -10.69 0.82 -9.41
CA ASP A 215 -9.76 -0.23 -9.00
C ASP A 215 -9.83 -0.41 -7.49
N TYR A 216 -9.60 -1.64 -7.05
CA TYR A 216 -9.51 -1.93 -5.63
C TYR A 216 -8.77 -3.24 -5.39
N TYR A 217 -8.33 -3.41 -4.15
CA TYR A 217 -8.05 -4.72 -3.60
C TYR A 217 -8.64 -4.82 -2.20
N ASP A 218 -8.89 -6.05 -1.81
CA ASP A 218 -9.46 -6.41 -0.53
C ASP A 218 -8.90 -7.76 -0.10
N VAL A 219 -8.72 -7.89 1.22
CA VAL A 219 -8.07 -9.05 1.83
C VAL A 219 -8.57 -9.20 3.26
N PHE A 220 -8.72 -10.45 3.69
CA PHE A 220 -9.14 -10.81 5.04
C PHE A 220 -7.97 -11.43 5.82
N TYR A 221 -7.65 -10.83 6.96
CA TYR A 221 -6.67 -11.35 7.90
C TYR A 221 -7.41 -12.11 8.99
N PRO A 222 -7.29 -13.44 9.08
CA PRO A 222 -7.87 -14.19 10.19
C PRO A 222 -7.27 -13.72 11.52
N ASP A 223 -8.09 -13.51 12.54
CA ASP A 223 -7.58 -13.15 13.88
C ASP A 223 -7.02 -14.40 14.57
N ASP A 224 -5.88 -14.27 15.26
CA ASP A 224 -5.33 -15.26 16.19
C ASP A 224 -5.63 -14.91 17.66
N GLY A 225 -6.43 -13.86 17.89
CA GLY A 225 -6.84 -13.38 19.21
C GLY A 225 -5.95 -12.27 19.77
N LYS A 226 -5.07 -11.68 18.94
CA LYS A 226 -4.14 -10.61 19.36
C LYS A 226 -4.51 -9.21 18.84
N GLY A 227 -5.53 -9.08 17.99
CA GLY A 227 -6.30 -7.86 17.73
C GLY A 227 -5.58 -6.51 17.91
N VAL A 228 -4.42 -6.30 17.31
CA VAL A 228 -3.78 -4.97 17.32
C VAL A 228 -4.19 -4.22 16.05
N PRO A 229 -4.66 -2.96 16.17
CA PRO A 229 -5.05 -2.18 15.01
C PRO A 229 -3.84 -1.89 14.11
N PHE A 230 -4.06 -1.97 12.80
CA PHE A 230 -3.11 -1.53 11.77
C PHE A 230 -3.07 0.00 11.76
N GLN A 231 -2.38 0.58 12.74
CA GLN A 231 -2.27 2.01 12.94
C GLN A 231 -0.80 2.40 13.18
N PRO A 232 -0.40 3.62 12.77
CA PRO A 232 -1.20 4.62 12.06
C PRO A 232 -1.31 4.38 10.54
N LEU A 233 -2.42 4.80 9.93
CA LEU A 233 -2.58 4.79 8.46
C LEU A 233 -1.86 5.96 7.77
N PHE A 234 -1.84 7.11 8.43
CA PHE A 234 -1.28 8.35 7.92
C PHE A 234 -0.45 9.03 9.00
N VAL A 235 0.66 9.57 8.58
CA VAL A 235 1.48 10.48 9.38
C VAL A 235 1.79 11.69 8.53
N PHE A 236 1.56 12.89 9.07
CA PHE A 236 1.80 14.14 8.40
C PHE A 236 2.97 14.88 9.04
N HIS A 237 3.96 15.23 8.22
CA HIS A 237 5.10 16.05 8.59
C HIS A 237 4.86 17.48 8.13
N GLU A 238 4.67 18.39 9.09
CA GLU A 238 4.39 19.80 8.81
C GLU A 238 5.67 20.56 8.45
N LYS A 239 5.52 21.67 7.74
CA LYS A 239 6.62 22.58 7.44
C LYS A 239 7.09 23.28 8.73
N ARG A 240 8.42 23.39 8.91
CA ARG A 240 9.05 24.04 10.08
C ARG A 240 8.56 25.46 10.35
N THR A 241 8.19 26.21 9.32
CA THR A 241 7.77 27.62 9.44
C THR A 241 6.32 27.80 9.92
N ARG A 242 5.58 26.72 10.19
CA ARG A 242 4.17 26.78 10.56
C ARG A 242 3.98 27.06 12.05
N LEU A 243 3.47 28.24 12.39
CA LEU A 243 3.31 28.76 13.77
C LEU A 243 1.90 28.60 14.37
N ILE A 244 1.05 27.73 13.79
CA ILE A 244 -0.41 27.83 14.00
C ILE A 244 -0.89 27.21 15.33
N HIS A 245 -0.05 26.51 16.10
CA HIS A 245 -0.38 26.11 17.48
C HIS A 245 0.75 26.48 18.44
N LYS A 246 0.40 27.04 19.60
CA LYS A 246 1.32 27.21 20.73
C LYS A 246 1.79 25.81 21.13
N GLU A 247 3.06 25.52 20.87
CA GLU A 247 3.71 24.30 21.33
C GLU A 247 3.59 24.22 22.86
N GLY A 248 3.19 23.06 23.38
CA GLY A 248 3.35 22.76 24.81
C GLY A 248 4.84 22.62 25.16
N THR A 249 5.15 22.24 26.39
CA THR A 249 6.54 22.02 26.85
C THR A 249 7.28 20.88 26.15
N ILE A 250 6.59 20.07 25.33
CA ILE A 250 7.16 18.93 24.61
C ILE A 250 6.87 19.11 23.12
N ASP A 251 7.94 19.21 22.32
CA ASP A 251 7.88 19.14 20.87
C ASP A 251 7.70 17.68 20.44
N HIS A 252 6.47 17.31 20.10
CA HIS A 252 6.13 15.95 19.69
C HIS A 252 6.37 15.68 18.19
N PHE A 253 6.93 16.65 17.43
CA PHE A 253 6.86 16.62 15.96
C PHE A 253 8.24 16.64 15.27
N LYS A 254 8.32 15.92 14.15
CA LYS A 254 9.39 16.09 13.16
C LYS A 254 8.91 17.10 12.12
N THR A 255 9.39 18.33 12.24
CA THR A 255 9.23 19.37 11.22
C THR A 255 10.03 19.01 9.98
N ALA A 256 9.41 19.08 8.81
CA ALA A 256 10.14 19.06 7.55
C ALA A 256 10.80 20.43 7.34
N SER A 257 12.04 20.47 6.84
CA SER A 257 12.77 21.73 6.67
C SER A 257 11.99 22.69 5.76
N ASP A 258 11.56 22.20 4.59
CA ASP A 258 11.03 23.06 3.53
C ASP A 258 9.69 22.59 2.94
N MET A 259 9.48 21.27 2.81
CA MET A 259 8.30 20.69 2.15
C MET A 259 7.55 19.71 3.06
N PRO A 260 6.26 19.94 3.35
CA PRO A 260 5.45 18.99 4.11
C PRO A 260 5.14 17.73 3.28
N PHE A 261 5.07 16.59 3.95
CA PHE A 261 4.83 15.29 3.31
C PHE A 261 4.08 14.33 4.23
N TYR A 262 3.56 13.26 3.64
CA TYR A 262 2.89 12.17 4.32
C TYR A 262 3.70 10.90 4.28
N PHE A 263 3.64 10.14 5.36
CA PHE A 263 3.80 8.71 5.31
C PHE A 263 2.42 8.05 5.26
N ILE A 264 2.25 7.12 4.31
CA ILE A 264 0.99 6.41 4.07
C ILE A 264 1.28 4.91 4.07
N TRP A 265 0.49 4.16 4.84
CA TRP A 265 0.56 2.70 4.89
C TRP A 265 -0.70 2.08 4.35
N TRP A 266 -0.54 1.06 3.50
CA TRP A 266 -1.64 0.23 3.04
C TRP A 266 -1.52 -1.20 3.58
N PRO A 267 -2.65 -1.89 3.82
CA PRO A 267 -2.65 -3.27 4.25
C PRO A 267 -2.00 -4.16 3.18
N ASP A 268 -0.95 -4.88 3.55
CA ASP A 268 -0.18 -5.75 2.63
C ASP A 268 -0.86 -7.12 2.49
N PRO A 269 -1.39 -7.49 1.31
CA PRO A 269 -2.05 -8.79 1.14
C PRO A 269 -1.10 -9.99 1.26
N ALA A 270 0.21 -9.79 1.13
CA ALA A 270 1.22 -10.83 1.31
C ALA A 270 1.60 -11.03 2.79
N SER A 271 1.24 -10.09 3.67
CA SER A 271 1.40 -10.28 5.11
C SER A 271 0.38 -11.30 5.64
N GLN A 272 0.77 -12.10 6.63
CA GLN A 272 -0.13 -13.04 7.29
C GLN A 272 -1.07 -12.33 8.27
N ASN A 273 -0.59 -11.26 8.91
CA ASN A 273 -1.25 -10.57 10.02
C ASN A 273 -1.04 -9.05 9.86
N LEU A 274 -1.98 -8.25 10.35
CA LEU A 274 -1.82 -6.79 10.44
C LEU A 274 -1.45 -6.27 11.85
N GLY A 275 -1.49 -7.14 12.86
CA GLY A 275 -1.22 -6.78 14.26
C GLY A 275 0.24 -7.02 14.72
N ILE A 276 0.55 -6.67 15.98
CA ILE A 276 1.90 -6.85 16.58
C ILE A 276 2.25 -8.34 16.65
N LEU A 277 3.39 -8.71 16.06
CA LEU A 277 4.10 -9.96 16.37
C LEU A 277 4.69 -9.85 17.78
N ASN A 278 3.96 -10.36 18.76
CA ASN A 278 4.37 -10.58 20.15
C ASN A 278 4.73 -9.33 20.99
N ALA A 279 3.84 -9.02 21.94
CA ALA A 279 4.12 -8.31 23.18
C ALA A 279 5.05 -9.11 24.12
N LEU A 280 6.23 -9.55 23.65
CA LEU A 280 7.24 -10.23 24.47
C LEU A 280 8.51 -9.41 24.70
N THR A 281 8.56 -8.15 24.25
CA THR A 281 9.68 -7.23 24.53
C THR A 281 9.24 -5.78 24.73
N ALA A 282 8.05 -5.53 25.27
CA ALA A 282 7.77 -4.26 25.94
C ALA A 282 8.04 -4.45 27.43
N PRO A 283 8.90 -3.64 28.08
CA PRO A 283 9.03 -3.66 29.52
C PRO A 283 7.66 -3.38 30.13
N SER A 284 7.37 -4.11 31.20
CA SER A 284 6.16 -3.99 32.03
C SER A 284 5.72 -2.55 32.18
N MET A 285 4.44 -2.33 31.85
CA MET A 285 3.68 -1.14 32.17
C MET A 285 3.50 -1.05 33.68
N ASP A 286 4.55 -0.62 34.38
CA ASP A 286 4.46 -0.07 35.73
C ASP A 286 4.57 1.45 35.62
N GLN A 287 3.55 2.15 36.12
CA GLN A 287 3.64 3.50 36.70
C GLN A 287 4.05 4.63 35.71
N ILE A 288 3.17 5.56 35.32
CA ILE A 288 2.66 6.63 36.17
C ILE A 288 1.62 7.43 35.39
N SER A 289 0.59 7.86 36.12
CA SER A 289 -0.36 8.93 35.82
C SER A 289 0.18 10.06 34.94
N GLY A 290 -0.48 10.30 33.82
CA GLY A 290 -0.27 11.49 32.99
C GLY A 290 -0.77 11.24 31.59
N PHE A 291 -1.50 12.19 31.04
CA PHE A 291 -2.04 12.17 29.69
C PHE A 291 -0.88 12.30 28.67
N GLU A 292 -0.01 11.28 28.54
CA GLU A 292 1.06 11.26 27.56
C GLU A 292 0.56 10.64 26.26
N VAL A 293 0.30 11.50 25.29
CA VAL A 293 0.01 11.13 23.90
C VAL A 293 1.18 10.26 23.39
N PRO A 294 0.94 9.05 22.85
CA PRO A 294 2.01 8.14 22.52
C PRO A 294 2.94 8.75 21.47
N ASN A 295 4.24 8.77 21.77
CA ASN A 295 5.28 9.13 20.81
C ASN A 295 5.12 8.25 19.55
N PRO A 296 4.89 8.83 18.35
CA PRO A 296 4.61 8.04 17.14
C PRO A 296 5.87 7.44 16.50
N LEU A 297 7.09 7.80 16.97
CA LEU A 297 8.35 7.35 16.37
C LEU A 297 8.56 5.83 16.35
N PRO A 298 8.27 5.07 17.42
CA PRO A 298 8.36 3.61 17.39
C PRO A 298 7.40 3.00 16.38
N ALA A 299 6.23 3.60 16.17
CA ALA A 299 5.24 3.11 15.20
C ALA A 299 5.76 3.20 13.76
N TYR A 300 6.66 4.13 13.42
CA TYR A 300 7.20 4.24 12.05
C TYR A 300 8.14 3.09 11.70
N ALA A 301 9.08 2.79 12.59
CA ALA A 301 10.03 1.69 12.38
C ALA A 301 9.30 0.34 12.36
N ASP A 302 8.31 0.21 13.24
CA ASP A 302 7.47 -0.97 13.33
C ASP A 302 6.59 -1.15 12.07
N MET A 303 5.93 -0.10 11.59
CA MET A 303 5.09 -0.18 10.38
C MET A 303 5.91 -0.33 9.10
N GLY A 304 7.08 0.32 8.99
CA GLY A 304 8.00 0.17 7.87
C GLY A 304 8.55 -1.26 7.72
N GLY A 305 8.65 -2.01 8.81
CA GLY A 305 9.02 -3.44 8.80
C GLY A 305 7.86 -4.41 8.52
N ARG A 306 6.61 -3.93 8.53
CA ARG A 306 5.40 -4.79 8.45
C ARG A 306 4.77 -4.88 7.08
N THR A 307 4.87 -3.82 6.28
CA THR A 307 4.21 -3.76 4.98
C THR A 307 5.19 -3.35 3.89
N ASN A 308 5.11 -4.03 2.77
CA ASN A 308 5.82 -3.60 1.56
C ASN A 308 5.13 -2.41 0.87
N TYR A 309 3.94 -2.01 1.34
CA TYR A 309 3.14 -0.90 0.82
C TYR A 309 3.20 0.32 1.73
N PHE A 310 4.41 0.86 1.84
CA PHE A 310 4.72 2.11 2.51
C PHE A 310 5.06 3.20 1.48
N PHE A 311 4.47 4.38 1.63
CA PHE A 311 4.64 5.49 0.70
C PHE A 311 5.03 6.77 1.42
N THR A 312 5.96 7.50 0.83
CA THR A 312 6.30 8.87 1.23
C THR A 312 5.82 9.82 0.14
N VAL A 313 4.80 10.62 0.41
CA VAL A 313 4.13 11.45 -0.60
C VAL A 313 4.20 12.93 -0.19
N PRO A 314 4.80 13.82 -1.00
CA PRO A 314 4.75 15.25 -0.75
C PRO A 314 3.31 15.78 -0.74
N LEU A 315 3.03 16.80 0.08
CA LEU A 315 1.74 17.49 0.05
C LEU A 315 1.46 18.10 -1.33
N TYR A 316 2.51 18.60 -2.00
CA TYR A 316 2.45 19.23 -3.31
C TYR A 316 3.47 18.54 -4.24
N PRO A 317 3.12 17.42 -4.90
CA PRO A 317 4.08 16.64 -5.69
C PRO A 317 4.59 17.32 -6.96
N SER A 318 3.78 18.20 -7.56
CA SER A 318 4.09 18.87 -8.82
C SER A 318 4.73 20.26 -8.69
N MET A 319 5.13 20.67 -7.47
CA MET A 319 5.78 21.96 -7.20
C MET A 319 7.28 21.81 -6.98
#